data_AF-A0ABD2JNQ8-F1
#
_entry.id   AF-A0ABD2JNQ8-F1
#
_cell.length_a   1.000
_cell.length_b   1.000
_cell.length_c   1.000
_cell.angle_alpha   90.00
_cell.angle_beta   90.00
_cell.angle_gamma   90.00
#
_symmetry.space_group_name_H-M   'P 1'
#
loop_
_entity.id
_entity.type
_entity.pdbx_description
1 polymer ?
#
loop_
_entity_poly.entity_id
_entity_poly.type
_entity_poly.pdbx_seq_one_letter_code
_entity_poly.pdbx_strand_id
1 'polypeptide(L)'
;MAGESAYELVLLVKPEVFIYKIPPLTGNKGYKAADWKLDSPDWVGRLRLISIGDKLEIRLEDKTSGELFAKAPIGQLNSVDYESVSDSSRYFVVRLRSDNAQTAFVGIGFADRADSFDLNVAIQDHFKAVKKCDDSAEDNAETVPKLDLSFKEGQTITVNIGKKTITSNNNSSCAVPNLRTSLGGSSAMPLLPPPPASGNKIRK
;
A
#
# COMPACT_ATOMS: atom_id res chain seq x y z
N MET A 1 -30.77 2.54 6.42
CA MET A 1 -29.30 2.43 6.49
C MET A 1 -28.71 3.40 5.47
N ALA A 2 -27.98 4.41 5.92
CA ALA A 2 -27.17 5.25 5.05
C ALA A 2 -26.08 4.39 4.39
N GLY A 3 -25.86 4.55 3.08
CA GLY A 3 -24.85 3.80 2.35
C GLY A 3 -23.48 4.03 2.96
N GLU A 4 -22.90 2.98 3.55
CA GLU A 4 -21.48 2.95 3.86
C GLU A 4 -20.72 3.21 2.55
N SER A 5 -20.15 4.40 2.45
CA SER A 5 -19.31 4.77 1.33
C SER A 5 -18.06 3.91 1.44
N ALA A 6 -17.96 2.88 0.61
CA ALA A 6 -16.80 2.02 0.55
C ALA A 6 -15.55 2.91 0.37
N TYR A 7 -14.61 2.79 1.32
CA TYR A 7 -13.41 3.62 1.35
C TYR A 7 -12.52 3.30 0.15
N GLU A 8 -12.19 4.32 -0.65
CA GLU A 8 -11.27 4.19 -1.78
C GLU A 8 -9.85 4.58 -1.35
N LEU A 9 -8.91 3.66 -1.52
CA LEU A 9 -7.48 3.82 -1.21
C LEU A 9 -6.65 3.69 -2.47
N VAL A 10 -5.80 4.68 -2.74
CA VAL A 10 -4.82 4.58 -3.83
C VAL A 10 -3.57 3.91 -3.30
N LEU A 11 -3.30 2.68 -3.74
CA LEU A 11 -2.14 1.89 -3.30
C LEU A 11 -0.87 2.25 -4.10
N LEU A 12 -1.04 2.43 -5.41
CA LEU A 12 0.08 2.64 -6.32
C LEU A 12 -0.35 3.56 -7.47
N VAL A 13 0.55 4.46 -7.87
CA VAL A 13 0.40 5.25 -9.10
C VAL A 13 1.66 5.12 -9.91
N LYS A 14 1.53 4.72 -11.18
CA LYS A 14 2.63 4.64 -12.14
C LYS A 14 2.37 5.60 -13.29
N PRO A 15 3.26 6.58 -13.56
CA PRO A 15 3.02 7.65 -14.53
C PRO A 15 3.12 7.19 -15.98
N GLU A 16 3.77 6.05 -16.23
CA GLU A 16 4.07 5.56 -17.57
C GLU A 16 3.84 4.06 -17.64
N VAL A 17 2.80 3.69 -18.40
CA VAL A 17 2.37 2.32 -18.63
C VAL A 17 1.97 2.18 -20.08
N PHE A 18 2.36 1.06 -20.68
CA PHE A 18 2.09 0.71 -22.06
C PHE A 18 0.98 -0.34 -22.13
N ILE A 19 0.04 -0.12 -23.03
CA ILE A 19 -1.05 -1.05 -23.30
C ILE A 19 -0.83 -1.68 -24.68
N TYR A 20 -1.00 -2.99 -24.74
CA TYR A 20 -0.89 -3.81 -25.93
C TYR A 20 -2.16 -4.63 -26.12
N LYS A 21 -2.66 -4.67 -27.35
CA LYS A 21 -3.79 -5.52 -27.71
C LYS A 21 -3.32 -6.96 -27.85
N ILE A 22 -3.91 -7.85 -27.05
CA ILE A 22 -3.60 -9.27 -27.07
C ILE A 22 -4.64 -10.01 -27.91
N PRO A 23 -4.23 -10.92 -28.81
CA PRO A 23 -5.16 -11.81 -29.48
C PRO A 23 -5.80 -12.80 -28.49
N PRO A 24 -7.09 -13.14 -28.64
CA PRO A 24 -7.75 -14.12 -27.78
C PRO A 24 -7.02 -15.48 -27.86
N LEU A 25 -6.82 -16.11 -26.70
CA LEU A 25 -6.10 -17.39 -26.61
C LEU A 25 -6.76 -18.45 -27.49
N THR A 26 -5.97 -19.05 -28.38
CA THR A 26 -6.37 -20.20 -29.20
C THR A 26 -5.69 -21.46 -28.62
N GLY A 27 -6.18 -21.93 -27.47
CA GLY A 27 -5.73 -23.17 -26.79
C GLY A 27 -5.02 -22.95 -25.44
N ASN A 28 -4.45 -24.02 -24.87
CA ASN A 28 -3.77 -24.02 -23.55
C ASN A 28 -2.37 -23.37 -23.54
N LYS A 29 -1.98 -22.66 -24.59
CA LYS A 29 -0.74 -21.88 -24.58
C LYS A 29 -1.01 -20.62 -23.77
N GLY A 30 -0.39 -20.48 -22.60
CA GLY A 30 -0.43 -19.24 -21.82
C GLY A 30 0.11 -18.04 -22.60
N TYR A 31 -0.08 -16.84 -22.06
CA TYR A 31 0.33 -15.62 -22.75
C TYR A 31 1.85 -15.45 -22.79
N LYS A 32 2.36 -15.01 -23.94
CA LYS A 32 3.76 -14.67 -24.18
C LYS A 32 3.87 -13.26 -24.74
N ALA A 33 4.77 -12.45 -24.21
CA ALA A 33 4.98 -11.08 -24.64
C ALA A 33 5.60 -11.03 -26.04
N ALA A 34 6.39 -12.05 -26.40
CA ALA A 34 6.94 -12.19 -27.75
C ALA A 34 5.88 -12.26 -28.87
N ASP A 35 4.66 -12.72 -28.54
CA ASP A 35 3.55 -12.78 -29.51
C ASP A 35 2.83 -11.43 -29.65
N TRP A 36 3.22 -10.42 -28.85
CA TRP A 36 2.61 -9.09 -28.83
C TRP A 36 3.44 -8.09 -29.63
N LYS A 37 2.82 -7.02 -30.10
CA LYS A 37 3.50 -5.92 -30.80
C LYS A 37 4.21 -4.98 -29.82
N LEU A 38 5.29 -5.45 -29.19
CA LEU A 38 6.02 -4.69 -28.17
C LEU A 38 6.62 -3.37 -28.69
N ASP A 39 6.91 -3.31 -29.99
CA ASP A 39 7.48 -2.12 -30.65
C ASP A 39 6.48 -0.96 -30.80
N SER A 40 5.17 -1.27 -30.82
CA SER A 40 4.11 -0.29 -31.04
C SER A 40 3.02 -0.45 -29.98
N PRO A 41 3.13 0.22 -28.82
CA PRO A 41 2.06 0.20 -27.83
C PRO A 41 0.80 0.85 -28.41
N ASP A 42 -0.35 0.20 -28.23
CA ASP A 42 -1.65 0.71 -28.68
C ASP A 42 -2.06 1.96 -27.91
N TRP A 43 -1.67 2.06 -26.64
CA TRP A 43 -1.93 3.21 -25.80
C TRP A 43 -0.86 3.37 -24.71
N VAL A 44 -0.60 4.61 -24.31
CA VAL A 44 0.34 4.94 -23.24
C VAL A 44 -0.31 5.92 -22.29
N GLY A 45 -0.19 5.66 -21.00
CA GLY A 45 -0.75 6.55 -20.00
C GLY A 45 -0.31 6.21 -18.59
N ARG A 46 -1.15 6.58 -17.64
CA ARG A 46 -0.95 6.45 -16.20
C ARG A 46 -1.81 5.31 -15.67
N LEU A 47 -1.25 4.52 -14.77
CA LEU A 47 -1.96 3.48 -14.05
C LEU A 47 -2.12 3.88 -12.59
N ARG A 48 -3.34 3.73 -12.07
CA ARG A 48 -3.63 3.81 -10.64
C ARG A 48 -4.19 2.49 -10.15
N LEU A 49 -3.63 1.99 -9.06
CA LEU A 49 -4.14 0.84 -8.33
C LEU A 49 -4.95 1.35 -7.15
N ILE A 50 -6.25 1.02 -7.12
CA ILE A 50 -7.21 1.49 -6.13
C ILE A 50 -7.81 0.29 -5.42
N SER A 51 -7.77 0.31 -4.10
CA SER A 51 -8.49 -0.60 -3.23
C SER A 51 -9.82 0.03 -2.84
N ILE A 52 -10.90 -0.73 -2.93
CA ILE A 52 -12.27 -0.33 -2.57
C ILE A 52 -12.79 -1.38 -1.59
N GLY A 53 -12.56 -1.15 -0.30
CA GLY A 53 -12.76 -2.18 0.73
C GLY A 53 -11.93 -3.43 0.41
N ASP A 54 -12.61 -4.56 0.19
CA ASP A 54 -11.97 -5.85 -0.09
C ASP A 54 -11.63 -6.06 -1.57
N LYS A 55 -12.11 -5.17 -2.44
CA LYS A 55 -11.94 -5.28 -3.90
C LYS A 55 -10.76 -4.42 -4.36
N LEU A 56 -10.07 -4.91 -5.38
CA LEU A 56 -8.97 -4.18 -6.01
C LEU A 56 -9.37 -3.79 -7.44
N GLU A 57 -9.07 -2.57 -7.85
CA GLU A 57 -9.37 -2.04 -9.18
C GLU A 57 -8.13 -1.33 -9.75
N ILE A 58 -7.73 -1.72 -10.97
CA ILE A 58 -6.76 -0.97 -11.76
C ILE A 58 -7.54 0.03 -12.62
N ARG A 59 -7.22 1.32 -12.49
CA ARG A 59 -7.73 2.38 -13.35
C ARG A 59 -6.60 2.86 -14.27
N LEU A 60 -6.88 2.83 -15.56
CA LEU A 60 -5.99 3.34 -16.59
C LEU A 60 -6.49 4.73 -16.99
N GLU A 61 -5.61 5.71 -16.91
CA GLU A 61 -5.93 7.11 -17.16
C GLU A 61 -4.91 7.74 -18.11
N ASP A 62 -5.36 8.67 -18.94
CA ASP A 62 -4.43 9.41 -19.78
C ASP A 62 -3.50 10.30 -18.94
N LYS A 63 -2.23 10.39 -19.35
CA LYS A 63 -1.20 11.16 -18.65
C LYS A 63 -1.50 12.65 -18.69
N THR A 64 -2.11 13.15 -19.77
CA THR A 64 -2.32 14.58 -20.01
C THR A 64 -3.68 15.08 -19.51
N SER A 65 -4.77 14.43 -19.93
CA SER A 65 -6.13 14.82 -19.55
C SER A 65 -6.56 14.29 -18.17
N GLY A 66 -5.97 13.18 -17.71
CA GLY A 66 -6.46 12.45 -16.53
C GLY A 66 -7.79 11.74 -16.79
N GLU A 67 -8.23 11.63 -18.04
CA GLU A 67 -9.44 10.91 -18.41
C GLU A 67 -9.25 9.40 -18.22
N LEU A 68 -10.24 8.76 -17.61
CA LEU A 68 -10.26 7.32 -17.39
C LEU A 68 -10.49 6.60 -18.72
N PHE A 69 -9.47 5.87 -19.16
CA PHE A 69 -9.54 5.05 -20.38
C PHE A 69 -10.22 3.71 -20.13
N ALA A 70 -9.84 3.01 -19.05
CA ALA A 70 -10.37 1.69 -18.75
C ALA A 70 -10.29 1.33 -17.26
N LYS A 71 -11.16 0.41 -16.85
CA LYS A 71 -11.23 -0.15 -15.50
C LYS A 71 -11.00 -1.64 -15.54
N ALA A 72 -10.18 -2.13 -14.61
CA ALA A 72 -9.87 -3.54 -14.46
C ALA A 72 -10.10 -3.95 -13.00
N PRO A 73 -11.31 -4.42 -12.65
CA PRO A 73 -11.55 -4.96 -11.32
C PRO A 73 -10.87 -6.33 -11.18
N ILE A 74 -9.99 -6.47 -10.18
CA ILE A 74 -9.31 -7.71 -9.79
C ILE A 74 -10.04 -8.27 -8.58
N GLY A 75 -10.83 -9.33 -8.80
CA GLY A 75 -11.60 -9.96 -7.72
C GLY A 75 -10.75 -10.83 -6.80
N GLN A 76 -9.73 -11.51 -7.33
CA GLN A 76 -8.88 -12.44 -6.57
C GLN A 76 -7.48 -12.51 -7.19
N LEU A 77 -6.47 -12.72 -6.34
CA LEU A 77 -5.05 -12.82 -6.70
C LEU A 77 -4.73 -13.93 -7.72
N ASN A 78 -5.61 -14.93 -7.86
CA ASN A 78 -5.40 -16.12 -8.69
C ASN A 78 -6.48 -16.29 -9.78
N SER A 79 -7.28 -15.25 -10.05
CA SER A 79 -8.27 -15.30 -11.11
C SER A 79 -7.63 -15.01 -12.47
N VAL A 80 -8.29 -15.45 -13.54
CA VAL A 80 -7.98 -15.17 -14.97
C VAL A 80 -7.93 -13.65 -15.27
N ASP A 81 -8.20 -12.82 -14.29
CA ASP A 81 -8.31 -11.37 -14.34
C ASP A 81 -6.93 -10.70 -14.38
N TYR A 82 -5.92 -11.35 -13.79
CA TYR A 82 -4.53 -10.89 -13.74
C TYR A 82 -3.58 -12.08 -13.90
N GLU A 83 -2.80 -12.09 -14.97
CA GLU A 83 -1.84 -13.14 -15.26
C GLU A 83 -0.48 -12.54 -15.63
N SER A 84 0.59 -13.03 -15.01
CA SER A 84 1.96 -12.67 -15.42
C SER A 84 2.38 -13.45 -16.65
N VAL A 85 3.03 -12.77 -17.59
CA VAL A 85 3.52 -13.40 -18.80
C VAL A 85 4.75 -14.28 -18.48
N SER A 86 4.84 -15.45 -19.11
CA SER A 86 5.87 -16.45 -18.78
C SER A 86 7.29 -16.09 -19.23
N ASP A 87 7.43 -15.32 -20.31
CA ASP A 87 8.74 -14.94 -20.89
C ASP A 87 9.28 -13.63 -20.31
N SER A 88 8.43 -12.80 -19.71
CA SER A 88 8.83 -11.49 -19.20
C SER A 88 8.05 -11.09 -17.95
N SER A 89 8.78 -10.64 -16.94
CA SER A 89 8.22 -10.08 -15.69
C SER A 89 7.85 -8.59 -15.79
N ARG A 90 8.02 -7.98 -16.97
CA ARG A 90 7.63 -6.58 -17.25
C ARG A 90 6.22 -6.45 -17.82
N TYR A 91 5.66 -7.56 -18.29
CA TYR A 91 4.37 -7.59 -18.96
C TYR A 91 3.40 -8.46 -18.19
N PHE A 92 2.14 -8.04 -18.18
CA PHE A 92 1.04 -8.73 -17.53
C PHE A 92 -0.17 -8.70 -18.45
N VAL A 93 -1.06 -9.66 -18.29
CA VAL A 93 -2.37 -9.68 -18.92
C VAL A 93 -3.39 -9.32 -17.88
N VAL A 94 -4.21 -8.33 -18.18
CA VAL A 94 -5.28 -7.90 -17.31
C VAL A 94 -6.59 -7.89 -18.07
N ARG A 95 -7.65 -8.35 -17.41
CA ARG A 95 -9.01 -8.28 -17.95
C ARG A 95 -9.64 -6.92 -17.65
N LEU A 96 -9.79 -6.10 -18.67
CA LEU A 96 -10.52 -4.84 -18.60
C LEU A 96 -12.02 -5.12 -18.68
N ARG A 97 -12.82 -4.30 -17.99
CA ARG A 97 -14.28 -4.28 -18.07
C ARG A 97 -14.72 -2.90 -18.52
N SER A 98 -15.45 -2.85 -19.63
CA SER A 98 -16.12 -1.62 -20.07
C SER A 98 -17.39 -1.38 -19.26
N ASP A 99 -17.81 -0.12 -19.23
CA ASP A 99 -19.16 0.33 -18.86
C ASP A 99 -20.29 -0.49 -19.52
N ASN A 100 -20.11 -0.92 -20.77
CA ASN A 100 -21.05 -1.74 -21.53
C ASN A 100 -21.06 -3.23 -21.15
N ALA A 101 -20.53 -3.59 -19.96
CA ALA A 101 -20.39 -4.96 -19.46
C ALA A 101 -19.55 -5.92 -20.33
N GLN A 102 -18.94 -5.43 -21.42
CA GLN A 102 -17.99 -6.18 -22.22
C GLN A 102 -16.66 -6.31 -21.48
N THR A 103 -16.05 -7.48 -21.58
CA THR A 103 -14.72 -7.74 -21.02
C THR A 103 -13.73 -7.99 -22.14
N ALA A 104 -12.53 -7.44 -22.01
CA ALA A 104 -11.45 -7.61 -22.97
C ALA A 104 -10.15 -7.92 -22.23
N PHE A 105 -9.34 -8.80 -22.81
CA PHE A 105 -7.99 -9.07 -22.31
C PHE A 105 -7.01 -8.12 -22.97
N VAL A 106 -6.20 -7.47 -22.15
CA VAL A 106 -5.25 -6.46 -22.59
C VAL A 106 -3.92 -6.70 -21.91
N GLY A 107 -2.85 -6.49 -22.67
CA GLY A 107 -1.49 -6.58 -22.20
C GLY A 107 -1.08 -5.25 -21.62
N ILE A 108 -0.58 -5.28 -20.38
CA ILE A 108 -0.03 -4.12 -19.71
C ILE A 108 1.48 -4.36 -19.58
N GLY A 109 2.26 -3.36 -19.96
CA GLY A 109 3.71 -3.37 -19.87
C GLY A 109 4.26 -2.14 -19.18
N PHE A 110 5.41 -2.31 -18.55
CA PHE A 110 6.15 -1.22 -17.90
C PHE A 110 7.47 -0.96 -18.61
N ALA A 111 7.94 0.30 -18.60
CA ALA A 111 9.27 0.68 -19.05
C ALA A 111 10.36 0.00 -18.20
N ASP A 112 10.14 -0.06 -16.89
CA ASP A 112 11.09 -0.61 -15.94
C ASP A 112 10.56 -1.86 -15.25
N ARG A 113 11.48 -2.79 -14.97
CA ARG A 113 11.18 -4.00 -14.20
C ARG A 113 10.87 -3.69 -12.72
N ALA A 114 11.39 -2.59 -12.20
CA ALA A 114 11.08 -2.16 -10.83
C ALA A 114 9.60 -1.81 -10.70
N ASP A 115 9.04 -1.08 -11.67
CA ASP A 115 7.63 -0.68 -11.66
C ASP A 115 6.68 -1.88 -11.77
N SER A 116 7.05 -2.86 -12.61
CA SER A 116 6.28 -4.10 -12.75
C SER A 116 6.30 -4.93 -11.46
N PHE A 117 7.43 -4.93 -10.74
CA PHE A 117 7.56 -5.60 -9.46
C PHE A 117 6.71 -4.91 -8.38
N ASP A 118 6.74 -3.58 -8.30
CA ASP A 118 5.95 -2.81 -7.33
C ASP A 118 4.45 -3.09 -7.50
N LEU A 119 3.95 -3.16 -8.74
CA LEU A 119 2.55 -3.52 -9.01
C LEU A 119 2.22 -4.90 -8.44
N ASN A 120 3.03 -5.91 -8.76
CA ASN A 120 2.79 -7.27 -8.33
C ASN A 120 2.80 -7.39 -6.80
N VAL A 121 3.74 -6.70 -6.13
CA VAL A 121 3.82 -6.68 -4.67
C VAL A 121 2.63 -5.95 -4.06
N ALA A 122 2.24 -4.79 -4.60
CA ALA A 122 1.10 -4.02 -4.09
C ALA A 122 -0.21 -4.82 -4.18
N ILE A 123 -0.43 -5.54 -5.29
CA ILE A 123 -1.60 -6.42 -5.45
C ILE A 123 -1.56 -7.56 -4.41
N GLN A 124 -0.42 -8.24 -4.27
CA GLN A 124 -0.27 -9.33 -3.31
C GLN A 124 -0.46 -8.87 -1.86
N ASP A 125 0.10 -7.71 -1.51
CA ASP A 125 0.01 -7.16 -0.16
C ASP A 125 -1.43 -6.79 0.18
N HIS A 126 -2.18 -6.20 -0.77
CA HIS A 126 -3.61 -5.94 -0.58
C HIS A 126 -4.40 -7.21 -0.26
N PHE A 127 -4.24 -8.28 -1.05
CA PHE A 127 -4.96 -9.53 -0.80
C PHE A 127 -4.51 -10.23 0.50
N LYS A 128 -3.26 -10.04 0.93
CA LYS A 128 -2.79 -10.51 2.24
C LYS A 128 -3.40 -9.68 3.37
N ALA A 129 -3.53 -8.37 3.18
CA ALA A 129 -4.13 -7.46 4.15
C ALA A 129 -5.63 -7.75 4.33
N VAL A 130 -6.36 -7.97 3.23
CA VAL A 130 -7.79 -8.36 3.27
C VAL A 130 -7.96 -9.67 4.03
N LYS A 131 -7.20 -10.72 3.71
CA LYS A 131 -7.26 -11.99 4.44
C LYS A 131 -6.99 -11.85 5.94
N LYS A 132 -5.96 -11.07 6.31
CA LYS A 132 -5.68 -10.78 7.73
C LYS A 132 -6.80 -10.00 8.41
N CYS A 133 -7.46 -9.11 7.69
CA CYS A 133 -8.58 -8.34 8.22
C CYS A 133 -9.82 -9.21 8.41
N ASP A 134 -10.08 -10.15 7.48
CA ASP A 134 -11.14 -11.16 7.62
C ASP A 134 -10.87 -12.05 8.85
N ASP A 135 -9.65 -12.58 8.99
CA ASP A 135 -9.25 -13.39 10.14
C ASP A 135 -9.34 -12.60 11.47
N SER A 136 -8.97 -11.31 11.46
CA SER A 136 -9.04 -10.44 12.65
C SER A 136 -10.47 -9.99 12.99
N ALA A 137 -11.39 -10.03 12.03
CA ALA A 137 -12.82 -9.78 12.25
C ALA A 137 -13.50 -11.01 12.87
N GLU A 138 -13.05 -12.22 12.50
CA GLU A 138 -13.45 -13.48 13.14
C GLU A 138 -12.87 -13.59 14.57
N ASP A 139 -11.61 -13.17 14.79
CA ASP A 139 -11.00 -13.10 16.13
C ASP A 139 -11.58 -11.98 17.04
N ASN A 140 -12.38 -11.05 16.49
CA ASN A 140 -13.17 -10.10 17.30
C ASN A 140 -14.53 -10.66 17.74
N ALA A 141 -14.95 -11.82 17.24
CA ALA A 141 -16.15 -12.51 17.71
C ALA A 141 -15.84 -13.53 18.81
N GLU A 142 -14.63 -14.07 18.89
CA GLU A 142 -14.24 -15.03 19.92
C GLU A 142 -12.85 -14.70 20.49
N THR A 143 -12.78 -14.36 21.79
CA THR A 143 -11.57 -14.12 22.61
C THR A 143 -11.07 -12.68 22.81
N VAL A 144 -11.99 -11.73 23.02
CA VAL A 144 -11.72 -10.76 24.10
C VAL A 144 -12.15 -11.45 25.41
N PRO A 145 -11.25 -11.96 26.27
CA PRO A 145 -11.67 -12.29 27.62
C PRO A 145 -12.24 -11.01 28.20
N LYS A 146 -13.56 -11.02 28.44
CA LYS A 146 -14.32 -9.92 29.02
C LYS A 146 -13.75 -9.70 30.40
N LEU A 147 -12.67 -8.90 30.47
CA LEU A 147 -12.04 -8.49 31.70
C LEU A 147 -13.07 -7.58 32.36
N ASP A 148 -13.88 -8.18 33.23
CA ASP A 148 -14.83 -7.48 34.05
C ASP A 148 -14.03 -6.69 35.10
N LEU A 149 -13.61 -5.48 34.70
CA LEU A 149 -12.93 -4.51 35.56
C LEU A 149 -13.94 -3.76 36.46
N SER A 150 -15.16 -4.27 36.57
CA SER A 150 -16.16 -3.76 37.49
C SER A 150 -15.75 -4.12 38.92
N PHE A 151 -15.70 -3.12 39.80
CA PHE A 151 -15.49 -3.35 41.23
C PHE A 151 -16.58 -4.28 41.75
N LYS A 152 -16.20 -5.35 42.45
CA LYS A 152 -17.18 -6.16 43.19
C LYS A 152 -17.78 -5.28 44.28
N GLU A 153 -19.11 -5.33 44.43
CA GLU A 153 -19.86 -4.54 45.41
C GLU A 153 -19.20 -4.64 46.79
N GLY A 154 -18.59 -3.55 47.25
CA GLY A 154 -17.91 -3.47 48.56
C GLY A 154 -16.44 -3.03 48.53
N GLN A 155 -15.77 -2.98 47.38
CA GLN A 155 -14.37 -2.52 47.31
C GLN A 155 -14.29 -0.98 47.19
N THR A 156 -13.91 -0.31 48.29
CA THR A 156 -13.77 1.16 48.35
C THR A 156 -12.35 1.58 47.94
N ILE A 157 -12.21 2.39 46.90
CA ILE A 157 -10.91 2.98 46.50
C ILE A 157 -10.66 4.23 47.35
N THR A 158 -9.65 4.21 48.20
CA THR A 158 -9.22 5.41 48.94
C THR A 158 -8.39 6.30 48.03
N VAL A 159 -8.94 7.42 47.58
CA VAL A 159 -8.21 8.43 46.82
C VAL A 159 -7.75 9.55 47.77
N ASN A 160 -6.44 9.74 47.90
CA ASN A 160 -5.86 10.88 48.63
C ASN A 160 -5.70 12.06 47.66
N ILE A 161 -6.71 12.94 47.58
CA ILE A 161 -6.62 14.18 46.79
C ILE A 161 -5.80 15.22 47.57
N GLY A 162 -4.53 15.37 47.18
CA GLY A 162 -3.66 16.45 47.63
C GLY A 162 -4.10 17.80 47.02
N LYS A 163 -4.44 18.76 47.88
CA LYS A 163 -4.91 20.10 47.53
C LYS A 163 -3.76 20.94 46.93
N LYS A 164 -3.65 21.01 45.60
CA LYS A 164 -2.86 22.05 44.93
C LYS A 164 -3.73 23.28 44.69
N THR A 165 -3.35 24.35 45.36
CA THR A 165 -3.90 25.70 45.27
C THR A 165 -3.83 26.24 43.86
N ILE A 166 -4.99 26.67 43.36
CA ILE A 166 -5.16 27.49 42.16
C ILE A 166 -4.40 28.80 42.37
N THR A 167 -3.39 29.06 41.53
CA THR A 167 -2.90 30.42 41.30
C THR A 167 -3.12 30.73 39.83
N SER A 168 -4.16 31.53 39.58
CA SER A 168 -4.37 32.20 38.31
C SER A 168 -3.13 33.00 37.94
N ASN A 169 -2.65 32.83 36.71
CA ASN A 169 -1.96 33.93 36.05
C ASN A 169 -2.50 34.04 34.62
N ASN A 170 -3.44 34.97 34.45
CA ASN A 170 -3.86 35.46 33.15
C ASN A 170 -2.74 36.34 32.61
N ASN A 171 -2.21 36.02 31.42
CA ASN A 171 -1.95 37.07 30.45
C ASN A 171 -1.85 36.53 29.03
N SER A 172 -2.81 36.99 28.25
CA SER A 172 -2.92 36.89 26.81
C SER A 172 -1.85 37.75 26.13
N SER A 173 -1.33 37.30 24.99
CA SER A 173 -1.25 38.05 23.72
C SER A 173 0.02 37.77 22.89
N CYS A 174 -0.24 37.40 21.64
CA CYS A 174 0.36 37.89 20.40
C CYS A 174 1.84 37.65 20.04
N ALA A 175 1.97 37.21 18.77
CA ALA A 175 3.00 37.54 17.78
C ALA A 175 4.23 36.61 17.61
N VAL A 176 4.19 35.90 16.47
CA VAL A 176 5.29 35.52 15.55
C VAL A 176 6.32 36.65 15.30
N PRO A 177 7.41 36.46 14.51
CA PRO A 177 8.39 35.37 14.37
C PRO A 177 9.86 35.91 14.40
N ASN A 178 10.81 35.03 14.06
CA ASN A 178 12.06 35.31 13.29
C ASN A 178 13.42 35.27 14.02
N LEU A 179 14.24 34.29 13.58
CA LEU A 179 15.63 34.40 13.11
C LEU A 179 16.66 35.19 13.92
N ARG A 180 17.75 34.49 14.32
CA ARG A 180 19.19 34.85 14.14
C ARG A 180 20.09 33.98 15.03
N THR A 181 20.87 33.06 14.45
CA THR A 181 22.35 33.11 14.23
C THR A 181 23.24 33.10 15.49
N SER A 182 24.05 32.05 15.65
CA SER A 182 25.45 32.07 16.11
C SER A 182 25.96 30.62 16.07
N LEU A 183 26.78 30.21 15.10
CA LEU A 183 28.24 30.33 15.05
C LEU A 183 28.95 29.66 16.25
N GLY A 184 29.67 28.58 15.94
CA GLY A 184 30.81 28.07 16.72
C GLY A 184 30.53 26.86 17.61
N GLY A 185 31.16 25.72 17.29
CA GLY A 185 31.28 24.63 18.26
C GLY A 185 31.41 23.26 17.62
N SER A 186 32.64 22.76 17.59
CA SER A 186 33.03 21.41 17.21
C SER A 186 32.21 20.29 17.86
N SER A 187 32.30 19.11 17.22
CA SER A 187 32.14 17.76 17.79
C SER A 187 30.76 17.33 18.29
N ALA A 188 30.10 16.45 17.53
CA ALA A 188 29.51 15.19 18.04
C ALA A 188 28.84 14.41 16.88
N MET A 189 29.65 13.65 16.13
CA MET A 189 29.15 12.44 15.47
C MET A 189 28.91 11.39 16.57
N PRO A 190 27.78 10.66 16.62
CA PRO A 190 27.66 9.53 17.53
C PRO A 190 28.45 8.35 16.94
N LEU A 191 29.72 8.23 17.33
CA LEU A 191 30.59 7.09 17.04
C LEU A 191 30.16 5.89 17.90
N LEU A 192 29.71 4.82 17.25
CA LEU A 192 29.51 3.50 17.88
C LEU A 192 30.85 2.93 18.36
N PRO A 193 30.94 2.30 19.54
CA PRO A 193 32.18 1.70 20.03
C PRO A 193 32.58 0.47 19.18
N PRO A 194 33.87 0.29 18.88
CA PRO A 194 34.36 -0.88 18.17
C PRO A 194 34.34 -2.14 19.06
N PRO A 195 34.14 -3.33 18.46
CA PRO A 195 34.10 -4.60 19.19
C PRO A 195 35.47 -4.98 19.77
N PRO A 196 35.48 -5.75 20.88
CA PRO A 196 36.72 -6.11 21.59
C PRO A 196 37.64 -7.01 20.75
N ALA A 197 38.91 -6.65 20.72
CA ALA A 197 39.98 -7.43 20.10
C ALA A 197 40.28 -8.70 20.90
N SER A 198 40.24 -9.85 20.23
CA SER A 198 40.57 -11.15 20.83
C SER A 198 42.10 -11.27 21.01
N GLY A 199 42.55 -11.31 22.27
CA GLY A 199 43.95 -11.44 22.65
C GLY A 199 44.46 -12.88 22.55
N ASN A 200 45.29 -13.12 21.53
CA ASN A 200 46.52 -13.91 21.45
C ASN A 200 46.87 -14.95 22.56
N LYS A 201 47.28 -16.17 22.15
CA LYS A 201 48.38 -16.94 22.81
C LYS A 201 48.87 -18.16 21.99
N ILE A 202 49.89 -17.87 21.19
CA ILE A 202 51.19 -18.56 20.97
C ILE A 202 51.46 -19.98 21.55
N ARG A 203 52.23 -20.74 20.74
CA ARG A 203 53.20 -21.85 21.00
C ARG A 203 52.65 -23.29 21.02
N LYS A 204 53.30 -24.30 20.43
CA LYS A 204 54.71 -24.54 20.03
C LYS A 204 54.76 -25.24 18.68
#